data_AF-D3VQM2-F1
#
_entry.id   AF-D3VQM2-F1
#
_cell.length_a   1.000
_cell.length_b   1.000
_cell.length_c   1.000
_cell.angle_alpha   90.00
_cell.angle_beta   90.00
_cell.angle_gamma   90.00
#
_symmetry.space_group_name_H-M   'P 1'
#
loop_
_entity.id
_entity.type
_entity.pdbx_description
1 polymer ?
#
loop_
_entity_poly.entity_id
_entity_poly.type
_entity_poly.pdbx_seq_one_letter_code
_entity_poly.pdbx_strand_id
1 'polypeptide(L)'
;MFAGMLFWFIALSYRIWIRWVIYRIKNKKNSNNEDNWTYNQFTNEGSSKLLLKKFKSGKANFILGKVDKPIWNNPYIVNNTDAHGIVLGIAGSKKTEKIVIPSIHYNANLNYKERPNMIISDPKKQILARTGNILKQKGYEIKVFDFIDPKNSLNWNPLQQIWDELHSIKKEDLSDENYNKAFEKIIEITDSLPWPLEKDTIWVNQAKATINVVIKFLLLYSLEDPNFTIEHFTFRNVAAYTSVAVFKDGKWIYSLTK
;
A
#
# COMPACT_ATOMS: atom_id res chain seq x y z
N MET A 1 23.80 -53.73 -54.23
CA MET A 1 24.21 -53.95 -52.83
C MET A 1 24.70 -52.66 -52.13
N PHE A 2 25.36 -51.73 -52.83
CA PHE A 2 25.90 -50.49 -52.22
C PHE A 2 24.88 -49.42 -51.80
N ALA A 3 23.74 -49.28 -52.47
CA ALA A 3 22.75 -48.23 -52.16
C ALA A 3 22.02 -48.43 -50.81
N GLY A 4 21.77 -49.68 -50.40
CA GLY A 4 21.12 -49.99 -49.12
C GLY A 4 22.03 -49.73 -47.91
N MET A 5 23.34 -49.88 -48.08
CA MET A 5 24.34 -49.57 -47.05
C MET A 5 24.43 -48.05 -46.78
N LEU A 6 24.39 -47.22 -47.83
CA LEU A 6 24.46 -45.77 -47.68
C LEU A 6 23.24 -45.20 -46.93
N PHE A 7 22.04 -45.73 -47.23
CA PHE A 7 20.80 -45.35 -46.56
C PHE A 7 20.83 -45.71 -45.06
N TRP A 8 21.35 -46.90 -44.73
CA TRP A 8 21.52 -47.31 -43.34
C TRP A 8 22.52 -46.44 -42.58
N PHE A 9 23.63 -46.05 -43.20
CA PHE A 9 24.61 -45.12 -42.60
C PHE A 9 24.02 -43.74 -42.32
N ILE A 10 23.22 -43.19 -43.24
CA ILE A 10 22.54 -41.90 -43.06
C ILE A 10 21.45 -41.98 -41.99
N ALA A 11 20.68 -43.07 -41.96
CA ALA A 11 19.68 -43.28 -40.92
C ALA A 11 20.32 -43.48 -39.53
N LEU A 12 21.47 -44.18 -39.45
CA LEU A 12 22.21 -44.37 -38.21
C LEU A 12 22.79 -43.04 -37.72
N SER A 13 23.39 -42.24 -38.61
CA SER A 13 23.96 -40.94 -38.27
C SER A 13 22.87 -39.95 -37.81
N TYR A 14 21.69 -39.99 -38.42
CA TYR A 14 20.55 -39.18 -38.01
C TYR A 14 20.00 -39.59 -36.63
N ARG A 15 19.92 -40.90 -36.34
CA ARG A 15 19.53 -41.38 -35.00
C ARG A 15 20.55 -41.02 -33.92
N ILE A 16 21.85 -41.09 -34.24
CA ILE A 16 22.93 -40.65 -33.35
C ILE A 16 22.84 -39.15 -33.10
N TRP A 17 22.62 -38.36 -34.15
CA TRP A 17 22.44 -36.91 -34.04
C TRP A 17 21.20 -36.55 -33.21
N ILE A 18 20.05 -37.19 -33.43
CA ILE A 18 18.85 -36.99 -32.61
C ILE A 18 19.12 -37.37 -31.14
N ARG A 19 19.77 -38.50 -30.87
CA ARG A 19 20.12 -38.90 -29.49
C ARG A 19 21.09 -37.91 -28.85
N TRP A 20 22.04 -37.37 -29.61
CA TRP A 20 22.96 -36.34 -29.15
C TRP A 20 22.26 -35.00 -28.87
N VAL A 21 21.30 -34.60 -29.71
CA VAL A 21 20.46 -33.41 -29.48
C VAL A 21 19.58 -33.59 -28.24
N ILE A 22 18.93 -34.76 -28.09
CA ILE A 22 18.13 -35.09 -26.90
C ILE A 22 19.00 -35.14 -25.64
N TYR A 23 20.21 -35.69 -25.74
CA TYR A 23 21.19 -35.73 -24.66
C TYR A 23 21.64 -34.32 -24.26
N ARG A 24 21.95 -33.44 -25.23
CA ARG A 24 22.24 -32.02 -24.97
C ARG A 24 21.07 -31.31 -24.29
N ILE A 25 19.83 -31.56 -24.73
CA ILE A 25 18.63 -30.95 -24.15
C ILE A 25 18.38 -31.46 -22.72
N LYS A 26 18.59 -32.77 -22.45
CA LYS A 26 18.50 -33.35 -21.11
C LYS A 26 19.61 -32.85 -20.18
N ASN A 27 20.85 -32.78 -20.65
CA ASN A 27 21.99 -32.35 -19.83
C ASN A 27 22.05 -30.83 -19.62
N LYS A 28 21.43 -30.02 -20.48
CA LYS A 28 21.28 -28.58 -20.23
C LYS A 28 20.36 -28.27 -19.04
N LYS A 29 19.55 -29.24 -18.59
CA LYS A 29 18.70 -29.13 -17.39
C LYS A 29 19.41 -29.58 -16.09
N ASN A 30 20.62 -30.13 -16.17
CA ASN A 30 21.32 -30.73 -15.02
C ASN A 30 22.47 -29.87 -14.45
N SER A 31 22.57 -28.58 -14.79
CA SER A 31 23.38 -27.67 -13.97
C SER A 31 22.56 -27.31 -12.74
N ASN A 32 22.69 -28.13 -11.69
CA ASN A 32 22.35 -27.76 -10.31
C ASN A 32 23.31 -26.65 -9.83
N ASN A 33 23.20 -25.46 -10.40
CA ASN A 33 23.53 -24.27 -9.66
C ASN A 33 22.20 -23.75 -9.12
N GLU A 34 22.12 -23.58 -7.81
CA GLU A 34 21.19 -22.64 -7.21
C GLU A 34 21.58 -21.25 -7.73
N ASP A 35 21.17 -20.94 -8.96
CA ASP A 35 21.44 -19.63 -9.55
C ASP A 35 20.71 -18.61 -8.65
N ASN A 36 21.48 -17.80 -7.93
CA ASN A 36 20.99 -16.73 -7.05
C ASN A 36 20.06 -15.74 -7.79
N TRP A 37 20.10 -15.72 -9.13
CA TRP A 37 19.40 -14.77 -9.97
C TRP A 37 18.50 -15.47 -10.98
N THR A 38 17.22 -15.05 -11.05
CA THR A 38 16.33 -15.47 -12.14
C THR A 38 16.84 -14.99 -13.51
N TYR A 39 17.35 -13.76 -13.55
CA TYR A 39 18.10 -13.20 -14.68
C TYR A 39 18.89 -11.98 -14.21
N ASN A 40 20.18 -11.92 -14.52
CA ASN A 40 21.04 -10.76 -14.28
C ASN A 40 21.38 -10.12 -15.63
N GLN A 41 20.93 -8.88 -15.84
CA GLN A 41 21.15 -8.17 -17.10
C GLN A 41 22.60 -7.69 -17.30
N PHE A 42 23.39 -7.55 -16.23
CA PHE A 42 24.76 -7.03 -16.31
C PHE A 42 25.77 -8.15 -16.54
N THR A 43 25.59 -9.29 -15.86
CA THR A 43 26.46 -10.47 -16.01
C THR A 43 25.94 -11.47 -17.05
N ASN A 44 24.71 -11.28 -17.55
CA ASN A 44 23.99 -12.23 -18.42
C ASN A 44 23.79 -13.63 -17.82
N GLU A 45 23.80 -13.74 -16.48
CA GLU A 45 23.51 -14.98 -15.76
C GLU A 45 22.00 -15.25 -15.66
N GLY A 46 21.64 -16.53 -15.53
CA GLY A 46 20.24 -16.96 -15.47
C GLY A 46 19.53 -16.98 -16.84
N SER A 47 18.21 -16.83 -16.84
CA SER A 47 17.39 -16.98 -18.05
C SER A 47 16.34 -15.88 -18.19
N SER A 48 16.55 -14.99 -19.17
CA SER A 48 15.57 -13.94 -19.52
C SER A 48 14.22 -14.51 -19.94
N LYS A 49 14.19 -15.70 -20.57
CA LYS A 49 12.93 -16.41 -20.89
C LYS A 49 12.20 -16.86 -19.62
N LEU A 50 12.93 -17.30 -18.60
CA LEU A 50 12.35 -17.70 -17.31
C LEU A 50 11.77 -16.48 -16.59
N LEU A 51 12.50 -15.36 -16.58
CA LEU A 51 12.03 -14.08 -16.05
C LEU A 51 10.68 -13.68 -16.66
N LEU A 52 10.59 -13.65 -18.00
CA LEU A 52 9.37 -13.27 -18.71
C LEU A 52 8.22 -14.26 -18.55
N LYS A 53 8.52 -15.54 -18.32
CA LYS A 53 7.50 -16.54 -18.01
C LYS A 53 6.94 -16.34 -16.61
N LYS A 54 7.81 -15.99 -15.64
CA LYS A 54 7.48 -15.78 -14.23
C LYS A 54 6.74 -14.47 -14.01
N PHE A 55 7.26 -13.37 -14.57
CA PHE A 55 6.77 -12.01 -14.38
C PHE A 55 6.11 -11.51 -15.65
N LYS A 56 4.77 -11.45 -15.63
CA LYS A 56 3.94 -11.03 -16.76
C LYS A 56 3.18 -9.76 -16.42
N SER A 57 2.90 -8.97 -17.44
CA SER A 57 1.97 -7.86 -17.36
C SER A 57 0.52 -8.32 -17.25
N GLY A 58 -0.36 -7.41 -16.87
CA GLY A 58 -1.81 -7.61 -16.78
C GLY A 58 -2.38 -7.48 -15.36
N LYS A 59 -1.54 -7.68 -14.34
CA LYS A 59 -1.92 -7.49 -12.92
C LYS A 59 -1.29 -6.22 -12.36
N ALA A 60 -1.92 -5.63 -11.35
CA ALA A 60 -1.40 -4.45 -10.67
C ALA A 60 -0.22 -4.77 -9.76
N ASN A 61 0.89 -4.05 -9.92
CA ASN A 61 2.02 -4.07 -8.99
C ASN A 61 3.10 -3.07 -9.44
N PHE A 62 4.26 -3.13 -8.80
CA PHE A 62 5.47 -2.45 -9.23
C PHE A 62 6.03 -3.03 -10.53
N ILE A 63 6.42 -2.12 -11.42
CA ILE A 63 7.15 -2.45 -12.64
C ILE A 63 8.60 -2.77 -12.26
N LEU A 64 9.07 -3.91 -12.75
CA LEU A 64 10.46 -4.34 -12.64
C LEU A 64 11.29 -3.91 -13.85
N GLY A 65 10.65 -3.78 -15.02
CA GLY A 65 11.31 -3.33 -16.23
C GLY A 65 10.37 -3.27 -17.42
N LYS A 66 10.92 -2.89 -18.57
CA LYS A 66 10.23 -2.90 -19.86
C LYS A 66 11.08 -3.69 -20.87
N VAL A 67 10.42 -4.50 -21.68
CA VAL A 67 11.02 -5.26 -22.76
C VAL A 67 10.74 -4.53 -24.07
N ASP A 68 11.79 -4.14 -24.78
CA ASP A 68 11.66 -3.54 -26.11
C ASP A 68 11.48 -4.65 -27.15
N LYS A 69 10.28 -5.25 -27.19
CA LYS A 69 9.89 -6.20 -28.23
C LYS A 69 8.59 -5.76 -28.91
N PRO A 70 8.60 -5.54 -30.24
CA PRO A 70 7.45 -5.01 -30.98
C PRO A 70 6.22 -5.93 -30.99
N ILE A 71 6.38 -7.21 -30.64
CA ILE A 71 5.33 -8.24 -30.71
C ILE A 71 4.45 -8.27 -29.44
N TRP A 72 4.85 -7.64 -28.35
CA TRP A 72 4.15 -7.77 -27.07
C TRP A 72 3.19 -6.58 -26.87
N ASN A 73 1.88 -6.86 -26.81
CA ASN A 73 0.83 -5.86 -26.55
C ASN A 73 1.04 -5.08 -25.23
N ASN A 74 1.81 -5.63 -24.29
CA ASN A 74 2.15 -4.96 -23.05
C ASN A 74 3.62 -5.27 -22.68
N PRO A 75 4.56 -4.33 -22.92
CA PRO A 75 5.99 -4.57 -22.82
C PRO A 75 6.51 -4.56 -21.37
N TYR A 76 5.66 -4.38 -20.37
CA TYR A 76 6.10 -4.28 -18.97
C TYR A 76 6.32 -5.66 -18.32
N ILE A 77 7.39 -5.75 -17.53
CA ILE A 77 7.65 -6.82 -16.58
C ILE A 77 7.18 -6.34 -15.22
N VAL A 78 6.21 -7.02 -14.63
CA VAL A 78 5.57 -6.59 -13.38
C VAL A 78 5.68 -7.71 -12.36
N ASN A 79 5.88 -7.35 -11.09
CA ASN A 79 5.79 -8.32 -10.00
C ASN A 79 4.36 -8.84 -9.93
N ASN A 80 4.10 -10.08 -10.27
CA ASN A 80 2.74 -10.65 -10.24
C ASN A 80 2.45 -11.43 -8.95
N THR A 81 3.26 -11.20 -7.91
CA THR A 81 3.13 -11.81 -6.59
C THR A 81 2.69 -10.76 -5.56
N ASP A 82 2.14 -11.20 -4.43
CA ASP A 82 1.75 -10.31 -3.33
C ASP A 82 2.93 -9.89 -2.44
N ALA A 83 4.17 -10.15 -2.88
CA ALA A 83 5.36 -9.79 -2.14
C ALA A 83 5.58 -8.28 -2.15
N HIS A 84 5.95 -7.74 -0.98
CA HIS A 84 6.41 -6.37 -0.86
C HIS A 84 7.74 -6.15 -1.61
N GLY A 85 7.90 -4.98 -2.22
CA GLY A 85 9.10 -4.58 -2.94
C GLY A 85 9.86 -3.46 -2.23
N ILE A 86 11.19 -3.55 -2.20
CA ILE A 86 12.06 -2.48 -1.71
C ILE A 86 12.92 -1.97 -2.86
N VAL A 87 12.94 -0.66 -3.07
CA VAL A 87 13.74 0.01 -4.11
C VAL A 87 14.88 0.77 -3.45
N LEU A 88 16.09 0.23 -3.58
CA LEU A 88 17.31 0.84 -3.03
C LEU A 88 18.02 1.71 -4.08
N GLY A 89 18.58 2.82 -3.63
CA GLY A 89 19.38 3.70 -4.49
C GLY A 89 19.75 5.00 -3.80
N ILE A 90 20.82 5.63 -4.25
CA ILE A 90 21.28 6.94 -3.72
C ILE A 90 20.34 8.09 -4.12
N ALA A 91 20.52 9.27 -3.54
CA ALA A 91 19.87 10.48 -4.03
C ALA A 91 20.28 10.74 -5.50
N GLY A 92 19.37 11.24 -6.33
CA GLY A 92 19.65 11.46 -7.76
C GLY A 92 19.62 10.20 -8.65
N SER A 93 19.50 9.00 -8.08
CA SER A 93 19.37 7.73 -8.85
C SER A 93 18.06 7.59 -9.65
N LYS A 94 17.18 8.60 -9.57
CA LYS A 94 15.91 8.67 -10.29
C LYS A 94 14.90 7.58 -9.88
N LYS A 95 14.89 7.14 -8.60
CA LYS A 95 13.92 6.14 -8.07
C LYS A 95 12.47 6.49 -8.43
N THR A 96 12.07 7.75 -8.21
CA THR A 96 10.71 8.22 -8.52
C THR A 96 10.41 8.17 -10.02
N GLU A 97 11.36 8.60 -10.86
CA GLU A 97 11.22 8.64 -12.32
C GLU A 97 11.19 7.24 -12.96
N LYS A 98 12.02 6.32 -12.46
CA LYS A 98 12.23 5.02 -13.08
C LYS A 98 11.28 3.94 -12.57
N ILE A 99 10.82 4.04 -11.33
CA ILE A 99 9.99 3.00 -10.70
C ILE A 99 8.60 3.52 -10.37
N VAL A 100 8.51 4.59 -9.57
CA VAL A 100 7.22 5.04 -9.00
C VAL A 100 6.27 5.59 -10.06
N ILE A 101 6.70 6.59 -10.83
CA ILE A 101 5.88 7.21 -11.87
C ILE A 101 5.45 6.17 -12.92
N PRO A 102 6.36 5.36 -13.51
CA PRO A 102 5.97 4.32 -14.46
C PRO A 102 4.97 3.33 -13.87
N SER A 103 5.14 2.90 -12.62
CA SER A 103 4.22 1.96 -11.97
C SER A 103 2.82 2.55 -11.82
N ILE A 104 2.69 3.83 -11.47
CA ILE A 104 1.40 4.54 -11.43
C ILE A 104 0.76 4.56 -12.82
N HIS A 105 1.53 4.93 -13.85
CA HIS A 105 1.02 4.95 -15.23
C HIS A 105 0.55 3.58 -15.69
N TYR A 106 1.32 2.52 -15.43
CA TYR A 106 0.94 1.15 -15.77
C TYR A 106 -0.34 0.74 -15.05
N ASN A 107 -0.38 0.90 -13.72
CA ASN A 107 -1.54 0.53 -12.91
C ASN A 107 -2.80 1.30 -13.34
N ALA A 108 -2.68 2.59 -13.65
CA ALA A 108 -3.79 3.41 -14.11
C ALA A 108 -4.35 2.99 -15.48
N ASN A 109 -3.53 2.34 -16.32
CA ASN A 109 -3.92 1.86 -17.65
C ASN A 109 -4.42 0.41 -17.66
N LEU A 110 -4.47 -0.27 -16.51
CA LEU A 110 -5.05 -1.61 -16.43
C LEU A 110 -6.56 -1.60 -16.68
N ASN A 111 -7.07 -2.78 -17.02
CA ASN A 111 -8.52 -3.02 -17.08
C ASN A 111 -9.16 -2.67 -15.74
N TYR A 112 -10.41 -2.20 -15.76
CA TYR A 112 -11.09 -1.71 -14.56
C TYR A 112 -11.04 -2.71 -13.38
N LYS A 113 -11.22 -4.01 -13.65
CA LYS A 113 -11.16 -5.08 -12.62
C LYS A 113 -9.79 -5.25 -11.95
N GLU A 114 -8.73 -4.84 -12.62
CA GLU A 114 -7.34 -5.00 -12.16
C GLU A 114 -6.74 -3.68 -11.69
N ARG A 115 -7.48 -2.56 -11.73
CA ARG A 115 -6.98 -1.26 -11.29
C ARG A 115 -6.90 -1.23 -9.76
N PRO A 116 -5.73 -0.97 -9.16
CA PRO A 116 -5.59 -0.96 -7.70
C PRO A 116 -5.96 0.41 -7.15
N ASN A 117 -6.36 0.44 -5.87
CA ASN A 117 -6.27 1.66 -5.06
C ASN A 117 -4.80 1.94 -4.74
N MET A 118 -4.40 3.21 -4.75
CA MET A 118 -3.00 3.61 -4.53
C MET A 118 -2.90 4.61 -3.38
N ILE A 119 -2.09 4.27 -2.37
CA ILE A 119 -1.69 5.17 -1.29
C ILE A 119 -0.23 5.56 -1.57
N ILE A 120 0.02 6.86 -1.72
CA ILE A 120 1.32 7.37 -2.19
C ILE A 120 1.79 8.48 -1.26
N SER A 121 2.96 8.29 -0.65
CA SER A 121 3.65 9.34 0.09
C SER A 121 4.46 10.21 -0.88
N ASP A 122 4.08 11.47 -1.06
CA ASP A 122 4.72 12.43 -1.97
C ASP A 122 5.23 13.68 -1.24
N PRO A 123 6.31 13.56 -0.42
CA PRO A 123 6.81 14.68 0.37
C PRO A 123 7.31 15.87 -0.47
N LYS A 124 7.60 15.67 -1.77
CA LYS A 124 8.07 16.70 -2.69
C LYS A 124 6.98 17.26 -3.61
N LYS A 125 5.74 16.75 -3.51
CA LYS A 125 4.61 17.11 -4.37
C LYS A 125 4.89 16.92 -5.88
N GLN A 126 5.81 16.03 -6.24
CA GLN A 126 6.24 15.83 -7.64
C GLN A 126 5.45 14.73 -8.33
N ILE A 127 5.02 13.71 -7.57
CA ILE A 127 4.31 12.57 -8.11
C ILE A 127 2.91 13.01 -8.52
N LEU A 128 2.16 13.64 -7.60
CA LEU A 128 0.79 14.08 -7.88
C LEU A 128 0.75 15.11 -9.02
N ALA A 129 1.70 16.04 -9.07
CA ALA A 129 1.79 17.04 -10.15
C ALA A 129 1.95 16.39 -11.54
N ARG A 130 2.60 15.23 -11.63
CA ARG A 130 2.88 14.54 -12.90
C ARG A 130 1.84 13.48 -13.26
N THR A 131 1.26 12.82 -12.26
CA THR A 131 0.35 11.68 -12.48
C THR A 131 -1.11 12.01 -12.22
N GLY A 132 -1.43 13.14 -11.56
CA GLY A 132 -2.80 13.50 -11.19
C GLY A 132 -3.74 13.59 -12.38
N ASN A 133 -3.31 14.20 -13.49
CA ASN A 133 -4.13 14.34 -14.69
C ASN A 133 -4.48 12.99 -15.31
N ILE A 134 -3.51 12.06 -15.45
CA ILE A 134 -3.80 10.74 -16.01
C ILE A 134 -4.70 9.93 -15.06
N LEU A 135 -4.49 10.03 -13.75
CA LEU A 135 -5.34 9.34 -12.77
C LEU A 135 -6.79 9.81 -12.88
N LYS A 136 -7.03 11.13 -12.92
CA LYS A 136 -8.37 11.69 -13.14
C LYS A 136 -8.98 11.22 -14.46
N GLN A 137 -8.22 11.25 -15.56
CA GLN A 137 -8.68 10.78 -16.87
C GLN A 137 -9.05 9.29 -16.88
N LYS A 138 -8.39 8.48 -16.04
CA LYS A 138 -8.67 7.06 -15.87
C LYS A 138 -9.78 6.79 -14.85
N GLY A 139 -10.43 7.82 -14.31
CA GLY A 139 -11.56 7.69 -13.40
C GLY A 139 -11.18 7.43 -11.94
N TYR A 140 -9.94 7.73 -11.54
CA TYR A 140 -9.56 7.67 -10.14
C TYR A 140 -10.11 8.88 -9.37
N GLU A 141 -10.69 8.61 -8.20
CA GLU A 141 -10.90 9.64 -7.18
C GLU A 141 -9.55 9.92 -6.51
N ILE A 142 -9.14 11.19 -6.48
CA ILE A 142 -7.88 11.61 -5.87
C ILE A 142 -8.18 12.34 -4.57
N LYS A 143 -7.76 11.76 -3.45
CA LYS A 143 -7.81 12.37 -2.11
C LYS A 143 -6.39 12.75 -1.68
N VAL A 144 -6.21 13.97 -1.20
CA VAL A 144 -4.90 14.51 -0.81
C VAL A 144 -4.88 14.77 0.69
N PHE A 145 -3.86 14.25 1.36
CA PHE A 145 -3.55 14.56 2.76
C PHE A 145 -2.30 15.44 2.78
N ASP A 146 -2.50 16.75 2.83
CA ASP A 146 -1.41 17.73 2.89
C ASP A 146 -1.27 18.21 4.33
N PHE A 147 -0.18 17.79 4.98
CA PHE A 147 0.15 18.20 6.36
C PHE A 147 0.87 19.55 6.42
N ILE A 148 1.29 20.10 5.28
CA ILE A 148 1.98 21.40 5.20
C ILE A 148 0.97 22.51 4.90
N ASP A 149 0.08 22.28 3.94
CA ASP A 149 -0.97 23.22 3.58
C ASP A 149 -2.37 22.59 3.76
N PRO A 150 -2.99 22.78 4.93
CA PRO A 150 -4.30 22.20 5.24
C PRO A 150 -5.40 22.62 4.27
N LYS A 151 -5.28 23.78 3.59
CA LYS A 151 -6.30 24.25 2.63
C LYS A 151 -6.45 23.31 1.43
N ASN A 152 -5.39 22.60 1.08
CA ASN A 152 -5.33 21.66 -0.03
C ASN A 152 -5.55 20.20 0.43
N SER A 153 -5.81 19.98 1.71
CA SER A 153 -5.98 18.67 2.32
C SER A 153 -7.45 18.26 2.42
N LEU A 154 -7.71 16.96 2.54
CA LEU A 154 -9.05 16.38 2.72
C LEU A 154 -9.72 16.79 4.05
N ASN A 155 -9.02 17.52 4.93
CA ASN A 155 -9.47 17.88 6.28
C ASN A 155 -10.03 16.67 7.05
N TRP A 156 -9.36 15.53 6.90
CA TRP A 156 -9.80 14.29 7.52
C TRP A 156 -9.68 14.36 9.03
N ASN A 157 -10.78 14.07 9.72
CA ASN A 157 -10.82 13.86 11.15
C ASN A 157 -10.80 12.36 11.45
N PRO A 158 -9.72 11.81 12.03
CA PRO A 158 -9.67 10.39 12.39
C PRO A 158 -10.75 9.98 13.40
N LEU A 159 -11.22 10.93 14.22
CA LEU A 159 -12.25 10.68 15.23
C LEU A 159 -13.67 10.58 14.64
N GLN A 160 -13.86 10.89 13.37
CA GLN A 160 -15.15 10.78 12.68
C GLN A 160 -15.76 9.38 12.82
N GLN A 161 -14.94 8.34 12.63
CA GLN A 161 -15.43 6.96 12.68
C GLN A 161 -15.87 6.54 14.08
N ILE A 162 -15.37 7.19 15.14
CA ILE A 162 -15.82 6.99 16.52
C ILE A 162 -17.14 7.74 16.75
N TRP A 163 -17.21 8.99 16.26
CA TRP A 163 -18.43 9.81 16.33
C TRP A 163 -19.63 9.10 15.70
N ASP A 164 -19.43 8.55 14.50
CA ASP A 164 -20.47 7.90 13.72
C ASP A 164 -21.09 6.70 14.44
N GLU A 165 -20.34 5.99 15.30
CA GLU A 165 -20.87 4.84 16.07
C GLU A 165 -22.00 5.24 17.01
N LEU A 166 -21.97 6.47 17.55
CA LEU A 166 -22.97 6.95 18.52
C LEU A 166 -23.94 7.99 17.95
N HIS A 167 -23.57 8.70 16.87
CA HIS A 167 -24.39 9.78 16.31
C HIS A 167 -25.10 9.40 15.01
N SER A 168 -24.88 8.19 14.48
CA SER A 168 -25.66 7.67 13.34
C SER A 168 -27.04 7.16 13.76
N ILE A 169 -27.29 7.03 15.07
CA ILE A 169 -28.51 6.51 15.67
C ILE A 169 -28.97 7.50 16.74
N LYS A 170 -30.27 7.54 17.03
CA LYS A 170 -30.80 8.36 18.12
C LYS A 170 -30.31 7.83 19.47
N LYS A 171 -30.12 8.72 20.42
CA LYS A 171 -29.58 8.40 21.75
C LYS A 171 -30.40 7.35 22.48
N GLU A 172 -31.72 7.37 22.32
CA GLU A 172 -32.65 6.45 22.99
C GLU A 172 -32.53 5.01 22.49
N ASP A 173 -32.03 4.84 21.26
CA ASP A 173 -31.88 3.54 20.60
C ASP A 173 -30.44 2.99 20.72
N LEU A 174 -29.55 3.71 21.43
CA LEU A 174 -28.16 3.26 21.61
C LEU A 174 -28.09 2.05 22.54
N SER A 175 -27.32 1.05 22.10
CA SER A 175 -27.05 -0.16 22.87
C SER A 175 -25.62 -0.19 23.41
N ASP A 176 -25.36 -1.04 24.39
CA ASP A 176 -24.00 -1.29 24.91
C ASP A 176 -23.02 -1.69 23.80
N GLU A 177 -23.50 -2.35 22.73
CA GLU A 177 -22.68 -2.72 21.58
C GLU A 177 -22.11 -1.49 20.85
N ASN A 178 -22.89 -0.42 20.70
CA ASN A 178 -22.45 0.82 20.07
C ASN A 178 -21.34 1.49 20.90
N TYR A 179 -21.54 1.57 22.22
CA TYR A 179 -20.54 2.13 23.14
C TYR A 179 -19.24 1.32 23.12
N ASN A 180 -19.34 -0.02 23.14
CA ASN A 180 -18.18 -0.89 23.07
C ASN A 180 -17.39 -0.69 21.78
N LYS A 181 -18.05 -0.67 20.61
CA LYS A 181 -17.40 -0.40 19.32
C LYS A 181 -16.72 0.96 19.29
N ALA A 182 -17.39 2.01 19.78
CA ALA A 182 -16.81 3.34 19.85
C ALA A 182 -15.55 3.35 20.75
N PHE A 183 -15.61 2.69 21.92
CA PHE A 183 -14.50 2.65 22.87
C PHE A 183 -13.32 1.81 22.39
N GLU A 184 -13.56 0.70 21.69
CA GLU A 184 -12.51 -0.09 21.03
C GLU A 184 -11.78 0.78 19.99
N LYS A 185 -12.53 1.49 19.14
CA LYS A 185 -11.94 2.41 18.14
C LYS A 185 -11.13 3.54 18.76
N ILE A 186 -11.55 4.06 19.92
CA ILE A 186 -10.76 5.05 20.68
C ILE A 186 -9.40 4.46 21.09
N ILE A 187 -9.38 3.21 21.57
CA ILE A 187 -8.15 2.54 21.96
C ILE A 187 -7.26 2.30 20.74
N GLU A 188 -7.81 1.76 19.65
CA GLU A 188 -7.07 1.52 18.40
C GLU A 188 -6.42 2.80 17.85
N ILE A 189 -7.19 3.89 17.77
CA ILE A 189 -6.69 5.18 17.32
C ILE A 189 -5.60 5.69 18.26
N THR A 190 -5.80 5.59 19.57
CA THR A 190 -4.81 6.03 20.56
C THR A 190 -3.53 5.21 20.45
N ASP A 191 -3.60 3.90 20.27
CA ASP A 191 -2.44 3.03 20.11
C ASP A 191 -1.69 3.24 18.78
N SER A 192 -2.38 3.72 17.74
CA SER A 192 -1.79 4.06 16.44
C SER A 192 -0.95 5.34 16.44
N LEU A 193 -1.05 6.17 17.49
CA LEU A 193 -0.27 7.40 17.63
C LEU A 193 1.24 7.11 17.71
N PRO A 194 2.11 8.08 17.35
CA PRO A 194 3.55 7.90 17.33
C PRO A 194 4.15 7.92 18.74
N TRP A 195 3.93 6.84 19.49
CA TRP A 195 4.49 6.64 20.83
C TRP A 195 6.01 6.41 20.77
N PRO A 196 6.76 6.83 21.79
CA PRO A 196 8.19 6.53 21.88
C PRO A 196 8.43 5.02 21.87
N LEU A 197 9.55 4.61 21.25
CA LEU A 197 9.89 3.19 21.06
C LEU A 197 10.15 2.43 22.37
N GLU A 198 10.39 3.15 23.47
CA GLU A 198 10.39 2.61 24.83
C GLU A 198 8.94 2.29 25.23
N LYS A 199 8.44 1.18 24.68
CA LYS A 199 7.02 0.80 24.66
C LYS A 199 6.37 0.59 26.03
N ASP A 200 7.15 0.54 27.11
CA ASP A 200 6.66 0.11 28.43
C ASP A 200 7.03 1.08 29.57
N THR A 201 6.98 2.39 29.32
CA THR A 201 7.06 3.35 30.43
C THR A 201 5.67 3.59 31.03
N ILE A 202 5.61 3.70 32.36
CA ILE A 202 4.39 4.13 33.09
C ILE A 202 3.82 5.42 32.49
N TRP A 203 4.70 6.31 32.02
CA TRP A 203 4.34 7.58 31.38
C TRP A 203 3.55 7.40 30.08
N VAL A 204 3.96 6.48 29.20
CA VAL A 204 3.24 6.20 27.95
C VAL A 204 1.86 5.63 28.25
N ASN A 205 1.77 4.68 29.18
CA ASN A 205 0.48 4.09 29.56
C ASN A 205 -0.45 5.13 30.19
N GLN A 206 0.07 6.00 31.05
CA GLN A 206 -0.72 7.08 31.64
C GLN A 206 -1.16 8.13 30.61
N ALA A 207 -0.30 8.45 29.65
CA ALA A 207 -0.63 9.36 28.55
C ALA A 207 -1.75 8.77 27.68
N LYS A 208 -1.63 7.49 27.28
CA LYS A 208 -2.68 6.76 26.56
C LYS A 208 -4.00 6.75 27.33
N ALA A 209 -3.97 6.43 28.62
CA ALA A 209 -5.15 6.42 29.47
C ALA A 209 -5.80 7.81 29.54
N THR A 210 -5.00 8.87 29.66
CA THR A 210 -5.48 10.26 29.69
C THR A 210 -6.16 10.64 28.38
N ILE A 211 -5.53 10.35 27.24
CA ILE A 211 -6.12 10.61 25.92
C ILE A 211 -7.44 9.84 25.76
N ASN A 212 -7.45 8.54 26.10
CA ASN A 212 -8.66 7.72 26.05
C ASN A 212 -9.79 8.31 26.88
N VAL A 213 -9.51 8.76 28.12
CA VAL A 213 -10.52 9.36 29.00
C VAL A 213 -11.05 10.67 28.42
N VAL A 214 -10.18 11.54 27.91
CA VAL A 214 -10.60 12.81 27.30
C VAL A 214 -11.48 12.58 26.07
N ILE A 215 -11.08 11.67 25.17
CA ILE A 215 -11.87 11.35 23.97
C ILE A 215 -13.22 10.76 24.38
N LYS A 216 -13.25 9.79 25.31
CA LYS A 216 -14.49 9.21 25.83
C LYS A 216 -15.40 10.27 26.43
N PHE A 217 -14.85 11.16 27.26
CA PHE A 217 -15.60 12.23 27.88
C PHE A 217 -16.24 13.15 26.83
N LEU A 218 -15.47 13.62 25.85
CA LEU A 218 -16.00 14.50 24.80
C LEU A 218 -17.08 13.80 23.95
N LEU A 219 -16.89 12.52 23.64
CA LEU A 219 -17.85 11.72 22.89
C LEU A 219 -19.17 11.52 23.66
N LEU A 220 -19.10 11.27 24.96
CA LEU A 220 -20.30 11.11 25.78
C LEU A 220 -20.98 12.46 26.01
N TYR A 221 -20.19 13.51 26.25
CA TYR A 221 -20.70 14.88 26.41
C TYR A 221 -21.43 15.36 25.15
N SER A 222 -21.01 14.95 23.96
CA SER A 222 -21.70 15.32 22.73
C SER A 222 -23.09 14.70 22.57
N LEU A 223 -23.41 13.64 23.32
CA LEU A 223 -24.76 13.10 23.41
C LEU A 223 -25.66 13.87 24.39
N GLU A 224 -25.07 14.75 25.22
CA GLU A 224 -25.80 15.58 26.18
C GLU A 224 -26.00 17.02 25.70
N ASP A 225 -25.01 17.61 25.01
CA ASP A 225 -25.09 18.97 24.49
C ASP A 225 -25.45 19.00 22.99
N PRO A 226 -26.66 19.47 22.61
CA PRO A 226 -27.07 19.56 21.20
C PRO A 226 -26.21 20.51 20.36
N ASN A 227 -25.48 21.44 20.98
CA ASN A 227 -24.59 22.35 20.26
C ASN A 227 -23.22 21.73 19.97
N PHE A 228 -22.91 20.59 20.58
CA PHE A 228 -21.66 19.90 20.36
C PHE A 228 -21.73 19.15 19.04
N THR A 229 -20.96 19.62 18.06
CA THR A 229 -20.86 19.02 16.73
C THR A 229 -19.54 18.28 16.55
N ILE A 230 -19.44 17.51 15.46
CA ILE A 230 -18.20 16.85 15.04
C ILE A 230 -16.99 17.78 14.90
N GLU A 231 -17.20 19.07 14.59
CA GLU A 231 -16.12 20.06 14.52
C GLU A 231 -15.44 20.29 15.89
N HIS A 232 -16.16 20.02 16.97
CA HIS A 232 -15.65 20.05 18.34
C HIS A 232 -14.94 18.75 18.70
N PHE A 233 -15.31 17.62 18.09
CA PHE A 233 -14.72 16.31 18.33
C PHE A 233 -13.49 16.05 17.44
N THR A 234 -12.42 16.80 17.67
CA THR A 234 -11.17 16.72 16.89
C THR A 234 -9.95 16.53 17.79
N PHE A 235 -8.88 15.96 17.24
CA PHE A 235 -7.62 15.79 17.97
C PHE A 235 -7.02 17.11 18.48
N ARG A 236 -7.29 18.23 17.80
CA ARG A 236 -6.88 19.57 18.27
C ARG A 236 -7.51 19.89 19.63
N ASN A 237 -8.81 19.65 19.76
CA ASN A 237 -9.53 19.92 21.01
C ASN A 237 -9.19 18.87 22.08
N VAL A 238 -9.07 17.59 21.71
CA VAL A 238 -8.58 16.54 22.61
C VAL A 238 -7.24 16.93 23.22
N ALA A 239 -6.28 17.38 22.40
CA ALA A 239 -4.98 17.83 22.87
C ALA A 239 -5.09 19.01 23.84
N ALA A 240 -5.92 20.01 23.55
CA ALA A 240 -6.15 21.13 24.46
C ALA A 240 -6.69 20.68 25.83
N TYR A 241 -7.59 19.69 25.83
CA TYR A 241 -8.22 19.14 27.03
C TYR A 241 -7.37 18.14 27.81
N THR A 242 -6.17 17.80 27.33
CA THR A 242 -5.17 17.12 28.18
C THR A 242 -4.59 18.04 29.26
N SER A 243 -4.74 19.36 29.10
CA SER A 243 -4.37 20.34 30.13
C SER A 243 -5.45 20.40 31.21
N VAL A 244 -5.05 20.18 32.47
CA VAL A 244 -5.94 20.20 33.63
C VAL A 244 -6.65 21.55 33.78
N ALA A 245 -5.97 22.67 33.53
CA ALA A 245 -6.58 23.99 33.63
C ALA A 245 -7.70 24.17 32.59
N VAL A 246 -7.42 23.86 31.32
CA VAL A 246 -8.40 23.97 30.23
C VAL A 246 -9.58 23.03 30.44
N PHE A 247 -9.32 21.83 30.95
CA PHE A 247 -10.38 20.87 31.28
C PHE A 247 -11.27 21.36 32.43
N LYS A 248 -10.68 21.96 33.46
CA LYS A 248 -11.40 22.51 34.63
C LYS A 248 -12.15 23.80 34.37
N ASP A 249 -11.88 24.49 33.27
CA ASP A 249 -12.60 25.71 32.87
C ASP A 249 -13.55 25.43 31.69
N GLY A 250 -13.80 24.15 31.38
CA GLY A 250 -14.63 23.73 30.25
C GLY A 250 -16.10 24.13 30.38
N LYS A 251 -16.75 24.39 29.22
CA LYS A 251 -18.16 24.82 29.15
C LYS A 251 -19.14 23.84 29.78
N TRP A 252 -18.81 22.55 29.81
CA TRP A 252 -19.63 21.48 30.40
C TRP A 252 -19.91 21.68 31.89
N ILE A 253 -19.08 22.43 32.62
CA ILE A 253 -19.28 22.69 34.05
C ILE A 253 -20.59 23.44 34.30
N TYR A 254 -20.92 24.37 33.41
CA TYR A 254 -22.15 25.17 33.49
C TYR A 254 -23.38 24.42 32.96
N SER A 255 -23.15 23.38 32.15
CA SER A 255 -24.21 22.53 31.57
C SER A 255 -24.65 21.42 32.53
N LEU A 256 -23.77 20.92 33.41
CA LEU A 256 -24.06 19.85 34.37
C LEU A 256 -24.58 20.37 35.72
N THR A 257 -24.56 21.69 35.93
CA THR A 257 -25.05 22.36 37.16
C THR A 257 -26.45 22.95 37.01
N LYS A 258 -27.08 22.81 35.85
CA LYS A 258 -28.50 23.09 35.61
C LYS A 258 -29.28 21.80 35.56
#